data_AF-A0A3R5Y5V8-F1
#
_entry.id   AF-A0A3R5Y5V8-F1
#
_cell.length_a   1.000
_cell.length_b   1.000
_cell.length_c   1.000
_cell.angle_alpha   90.00
_cell.angle_beta   90.00
_cell.angle_gamma   90.00
#
_symmetry.space_group_name_H-M   'P 1'
#
loop_
_entity.id
_entity.type
_entity.pdbx_description
1 polymer ?
#
loop_
_entity_poly.entity_id
_entity_poly.type
_entity_poly.pdbx_seq_one_letter_code
_entity_poly.pdbx_strand_id
1 'polypeptide(L)'
;MKDSPLFKKAIFLAARRAMLENEMIVREFVEHNLPEYYTEKDMEELCELLLKIFDNDLFDVIMGQKTAEQFEGQYNVRLLKDIEKYAALYRENKKTKN
;
A
#
# COMPACT_ATOMS: atom_id res chain seq x y z
N MET A 1 -1.63 -10.34 -14.37
CA MET A 1 -1.57 -10.36 -12.89
C MET A 1 -2.93 -10.23 -12.22
N LYS A 2 -3.82 -9.35 -12.70
CA LYS A 2 -5.21 -9.29 -12.24
C LYS A 2 -5.84 -10.70 -12.33
N ASP A 3 -6.62 -11.05 -11.31
CA ASP A 3 -7.23 -12.37 -11.08
C ASP A 3 -6.34 -13.54 -10.62
N SER A 4 -5.03 -13.32 -10.48
CA SER A 4 -4.15 -14.33 -9.86
C SER A 4 -4.50 -14.55 -8.36
N PRO A 5 -4.18 -15.74 -7.79
CA PRO A 5 -4.33 -15.97 -6.35
C PRO A 5 -3.60 -14.93 -5.50
N LEU A 6 -2.42 -14.49 -5.93
CA LEU A 6 -1.64 -13.45 -5.25
C LEU A 6 -2.33 -12.09 -5.30
N PHE A 7 -2.89 -11.72 -6.45
CA PHE A 7 -3.67 -10.48 -6.56
C PHE A 7 -4.89 -10.51 -5.62
N LYS A 8 -5.66 -11.60 -5.63
CA LYS A 8 -6.82 -11.76 -4.72
C LYS A 8 -6.40 -11.72 -3.24
N LYS A 9 -5.26 -12.32 -2.91
CA LYS A 9 -4.67 -12.25 -1.56
C LYS A 9 -4.28 -10.82 -1.19
N ALA A 10 -3.63 -10.09 -2.08
CA ALA A 10 -3.26 -8.69 -1.85
C ALA A 10 -4.49 -7.81 -1.62
N ILE A 11 -5.56 -7.98 -2.41
CA ILE A 11 -6.84 -7.30 -2.21
C ILE A 11 -7.44 -7.61 -0.84
N PHE A 12 -7.49 -8.89 -0.47
CA PHE A 12 -8.00 -9.30 0.83
C PHE A 12 -7.22 -8.69 2.00
N LEU A 13 -5.89 -8.70 1.92
CA LEU A 13 -5.02 -8.11 2.94
C LEU A 13 -5.12 -6.58 2.98
N ALA A 14 -5.32 -5.93 1.83
CA ALA A 14 -5.58 -4.50 1.75
C ALA A 14 -6.93 -4.12 2.37
N ALA A 15 -7.96 -4.96 2.17
CA ALA A 15 -9.29 -4.74 2.74
C ALA A 15 -9.35 -5.01 4.26
N ARG A 16 -8.49 -5.88 4.78
CA ARG A 16 -8.52 -6.28 6.20
C ARG A 16 -7.64 -5.39 7.08
N ARG A 17 -7.93 -4.09 7.09
CA ARG A 17 -7.23 -3.08 7.91
C ARG A 17 -8.11 -2.63 9.07
N ALA A 18 -7.47 -2.28 10.19
CA ALA A 18 -8.20 -1.75 11.35
C ALA A 18 -8.60 -0.28 11.17
N MET A 19 -7.91 0.45 10.28
CA MET A 19 -8.18 1.86 9.99
C MET A 19 -8.75 2.02 8.58
N LEU A 20 -9.81 2.84 8.46
CA LEU A 20 -10.53 3.05 7.20
C LEU A 20 -9.65 3.70 6.14
N GLU A 21 -8.83 4.69 6.53
CA GLU A 21 -7.90 5.37 5.62
C GLU A 21 -6.90 4.38 5.01
N ASN A 22 -6.39 3.44 5.82
CA ASN A 22 -5.49 2.39 5.34
C ASN A 22 -6.21 1.47 4.36
N GLU A 23 -7.41 0.99 4.70
CA GLU A 23 -8.21 0.15 3.80
C GLU A 23 -8.42 0.85 2.47
N MET A 24 -8.98 2.06 2.48
CA MET A 24 -9.38 2.77 1.28
C MET A 24 -8.19 2.97 0.33
N ILE A 25 -7.09 3.50 0.85
CA ILE A 25 -5.94 3.90 0.02
C ILE A 25 -5.18 2.66 -0.47
N VAL A 26 -4.94 1.67 0.39
CA VAL A 26 -4.18 0.49 -0.02
C VAL A 26 -5.01 -0.40 -0.95
N ARG A 27 -6.32 -0.51 -0.74
CA ARG A 27 -7.18 -1.28 -1.65
C ARG A 27 -7.22 -0.65 -3.04
N GLU A 28 -7.40 0.67 -3.12
CA GLU A 28 -7.39 1.36 -4.42
C GLU A 28 -6.01 1.29 -5.09
N PHE A 29 -4.93 1.33 -4.31
CA PHE A 29 -3.59 1.08 -4.82
C PHE A 29 -3.48 -0.31 -5.47
N VAL A 30 -3.91 -1.36 -4.78
CA VAL A 30 -3.83 -2.74 -5.31
C VAL A 30 -4.78 -2.94 -6.50
N GLU A 31 -6.00 -2.41 -6.46
CA GLU A 31 -7.00 -2.61 -7.52
C GLU A 31 -6.64 -1.89 -8.83
N HIS A 32 -6.09 -0.68 -8.71
CA HIS A 32 -6.03 0.27 -9.81
C HIS A 32 -4.63 0.84 -10.10
N ASN A 33 -3.69 0.80 -9.15
CA ASN A 33 -2.43 1.54 -9.26
C ASN A 33 -1.17 0.68 -8.96
N LEU A 34 -1.28 -0.64 -9.09
CA LEU A 34 -0.09 -1.49 -9.07
C LEU A 34 0.82 -1.13 -10.26
N PRO A 35 2.13 -0.94 -10.03
CA PRO A 35 3.06 -0.66 -11.12
C PRO A 35 3.09 -1.77 -12.18
N GLU A 36 3.15 -1.39 -13.45
CA GLU A 36 3.11 -2.34 -14.59
C GLU A 36 4.28 -3.33 -14.59
N TYR A 37 5.41 -2.93 -14.02
CA TYR A 37 6.61 -3.75 -13.93
C TYR A 37 6.58 -4.76 -12.77
N TYR A 38 5.52 -4.79 -11.95
CA TYR A 38 5.43 -5.77 -10.88
C TYR A 38 5.41 -7.19 -11.45
N THR A 39 6.31 -8.00 -10.92
CA THR A 39 6.42 -9.42 -11.16
C THR A 39 5.64 -10.21 -10.12
N GLU A 40 5.58 -11.52 -10.29
CA GLU A 40 5.01 -12.42 -9.28
C GLU A 40 5.71 -12.27 -7.93
N LYS A 41 7.05 -12.14 -7.92
CA LYS A 41 7.85 -11.92 -6.71
C LYS A 41 7.48 -10.61 -6.01
N ASP A 42 7.24 -9.54 -6.77
CA ASP A 42 6.79 -8.26 -6.20
C ASP A 42 5.43 -8.41 -5.51
N MET A 43 4.53 -9.22 -6.07
CA MET A 43 3.23 -9.49 -5.49
C MET A 43 3.33 -10.36 -4.22
N GLU A 44 4.24 -11.32 -4.18
CA GLU A 44 4.55 -12.09 -2.97
C GLU A 44 5.07 -11.19 -1.85
N GLU A 45 6.08 -10.36 -2.16
CA GLU A 45 6.66 -9.39 -1.24
C GLU A 45 5.62 -8.35 -0.78
N LEU A 46 4.71 -7.93 -1.65
CA LEU A 46 3.60 -7.04 -1.29
C LEU A 46 2.65 -7.73 -0.32
N CYS A 47 2.26 -8.97 -0.58
CA CYS A 47 1.42 -9.72 0.35
C CYS A 47 2.10 -9.89 1.72
N GLU A 48 3.42 -10.11 1.74
CA GLU A 48 4.19 -10.21 2.97
C GLU A 48 4.24 -8.88 3.73
N LEU A 49 4.51 -7.77 3.03
CA LEU A 49 4.45 -6.43 3.59
C LEU A 49 3.08 -6.17 4.22
N LEU A 50 2.01 -6.41 3.47
CA LEU A 50 0.65 -6.16 3.92
C LEU A 50 0.28 -7.01 5.14
N LEU A 51 0.82 -8.22 5.26
CA LEU A 51 0.58 -9.09 6.41
C LEU A 51 1.34 -8.64 7.67
N LYS A 52 2.55 -8.08 7.49
CA LYS A 52 3.47 -7.76 8.60
C LYS A 52 3.37 -6.33 9.10
N ILE A 53 3.04 -5.37 8.24
CA ILE A 53 3.01 -3.96 8.62
C ILE A 53 1.89 -3.69 9.63
N PHE A 54 2.22 -3.01 10.73
CA PHE A 54 1.23 -2.54 11.69
C PHE A 54 0.40 -1.40 11.10
N ASP A 55 -0.89 -1.38 11.43
CA ASP A 55 -1.81 -0.36 10.94
C ASP A 55 -1.35 1.07 11.31
N ASN A 56 -0.80 1.29 12.51
CA ASN A 56 -0.28 2.59 12.94
C ASN A 56 0.88 3.08 12.07
N ASP A 57 1.83 2.20 11.74
CA ASP A 57 2.97 2.55 10.89
C ASP A 57 2.53 2.84 9.46
N LEU A 58 1.64 2.00 8.92
CA LEU A 58 1.03 2.20 7.60
C LEU A 58 0.25 3.50 7.53
N PHE A 59 -0.48 3.85 8.59
CA PHE A 59 -1.23 5.10 8.69
C PHE A 59 -0.31 6.32 8.71
N ASP A 60 0.79 6.28 9.47
CA ASP A 60 1.77 7.37 9.49
C ASP A 60 2.33 7.65 8.08
N VAL A 61 2.61 6.59 7.30
CA VAL A 61 3.05 6.70 5.90
C VAL A 61 1.94 7.24 5.00
N ILE A 62 0.74 6.69 5.11
CA ILE A 62 -0.44 7.09 4.33
C ILE A 62 -0.87 8.53 4.62
N MET A 63 -0.59 9.05 5.80
CA MET A 63 -0.88 10.43 6.18
C MET A 63 0.29 11.39 5.91
N GLY A 64 1.43 10.87 5.46
CA GLY A 64 2.64 11.66 5.21
C GLY A 64 3.29 12.22 6.49
N GLN A 65 3.06 11.57 7.63
CA GLN A 65 3.72 11.89 8.91
C GLN A 65 5.10 11.25 9.00
N LYS A 66 5.26 10.07 8.39
CA LYS A 66 6.53 9.37 8.24
C LYS A 66 6.74 8.99 6.77
N THR A 67 8.00 8.90 6.39
CA THR A 67 8.45 8.41 5.09
C THR A 67 8.71 6.91 5.16
N ALA A 68 8.62 6.22 4.03
CA ALA A 68 8.88 4.78 3.98
C ALA A 68 10.31 4.41 4.43
N GLU A 69 11.30 5.29 4.19
CA GLU A 69 12.69 5.10 4.60
C GLU A 69 12.87 4.98 6.11
N GLN A 70 12.00 5.62 6.90
CA GLN A 70 12.09 5.55 8.36
C GLN A 70 11.80 4.15 8.91
N PHE A 71 11.28 3.24 8.06
CA PHE A 71 11.01 1.85 8.39
C PHE A 71 12.01 0.87 7.75
N GLU A 72 13.18 1.38 7.31
CA GLU A 72 14.26 0.52 6.83
C GLU A 72 14.67 -0.51 7.87
N GLY A 73 14.86 -1.75 7.42
CA GLY A 73 15.15 -2.90 8.28
C GLY A 73 13.92 -3.54 8.95
N GLN A 74 12.75 -2.90 8.92
CA GLN A 74 11.50 -3.46 9.45
C GLN A 74 10.60 -3.99 8.34
N TYR A 75 10.47 -3.24 7.25
CA TYR A 75 9.56 -3.52 6.15
C TYR A 75 10.25 -3.47 4.80
N ASN A 76 9.58 -3.96 3.76
CA ASN A 76 10.02 -3.80 2.39
C ASN A 76 9.84 -2.33 1.95
N VAL A 77 10.87 -1.52 2.16
CA VAL A 77 10.86 -0.06 1.92
C VAL A 77 10.51 0.27 0.48
N ARG A 78 10.97 -0.53 -0.50
CA ARG A 78 10.68 -0.28 -1.92
C ARG A 78 9.17 -0.29 -2.19
N LEU A 79 8.47 -1.32 -1.70
CA LEU A 79 7.02 -1.44 -1.87
C LEU A 79 6.27 -0.41 -1.02
N LEU A 80 6.77 -0.12 0.18
CA LEU A 80 6.18 0.90 1.05
C LEU A 80 6.29 2.31 0.43
N LYS A 81 7.39 2.62 -0.28
CA LYS A 81 7.54 3.85 -1.07
C LYS A 81 6.51 3.96 -2.18
N ASP A 82 6.15 2.86 -2.84
CA ASP A 82 5.15 2.89 -3.90
C ASP A 82 3.76 3.20 -3.33
N ILE A 83 3.44 2.64 -2.16
CA ILE A 83 2.23 3.00 -1.39
C ILE A 83 2.28 4.47 -0.95
N GLU A 84 3.40 4.94 -0.42
CA GLU A 84 3.60 6.33 0.01
C GLU A 84 3.36 7.33 -1.12
N LYS A 85 3.98 7.09 -2.29
CA LYS A 85 3.81 7.91 -3.49
C LYS A 85 2.36 7.94 -3.93
N TYR A 86 1.71 6.78 -3.97
CA TYR A 86 0.29 6.70 -4.31
C TYR A 86 -0.57 7.48 -3.30
N ALA A 87 -0.33 7.31 -2.00
CA ALA A 87 -1.06 8.01 -0.96
C ALA A 87 -0.90 9.54 -1.07
N ALA A 88 0.30 10.02 -1.41
CA ALA A 88 0.54 11.45 -1.66
C ALA A 88 -0.33 11.98 -2.80
N LEU A 89 -0.33 11.30 -3.95
CA LEU A 89 -1.18 11.64 -5.10
C LEU A 89 -2.67 11.60 -4.73
N TYR A 90 -3.10 10.58 -3.99
CA TYR A 90 -4.49 10.44 -3.53
C TYR A 90 -4.91 11.63 -2.66
N ARG A 91 -4.07 12.04 -1.71
CA ARG A 91 -4.33 13.21 -0.84
C ARG A 91 -4.39 14.51 -1.65
N GLU A 92 -3.51 14.70 -2.63
CA GLU A 92 -3.51 15.87 -3.51
C GLU A 92 -4.80 15.95 -4.33
N ASN A 93 -5.18 14.86 -4.99
CA ASN A 93 -6.41 14.78 -5.79
C ASN A 93 -7.68 15.02 -4.99
N LYS A 94 -7.70 14.63 -3.70
CA LYS A 94 -8.84 14.87 -2.82
C LYS A 94 -8.94 16.34 -2.38
N LYS A 95 -7.81 17.04 -2.26
CA LYS A 95 -7.79 18.49 -1.96
C LYS A 95 -8.30 19.33 -3.13
N THR A 96 -8.06 18.92 -4.38
CA THR A 96 -8.50 19.66 -5.57
C THR A 96 -10.00 19.53 -5.88
N LYS A 97 -10.68 18.57 -5.25
CA LYS A 97 -12.12 18.31 -5.44
C LYS A 97 -13.03 19.06 -4.46
N ASN A 98 -12.45 19.82 -3.53
CA ASN A 98 -13.14 20.69 -2.56
C ASN A 98 -12.86 22.16 -2.86
#